data_AF-A0A5D0UD87-F1
#
_entry.id   AF-A0A5D0UD87-F1
#
_cell.length_a   1.000
_cell.length_b   1.000
_cell.length_c   1.000
_cell.angle_alpha   90.00
_cell.angle_beta   90.00
_cell.angle_gamma   90.00
#
_symmetry.space_group_name_H-M   'P 1'
#
loop_
_entity.id
_entity.type
_entity.pdbx_description
1 polymer ?
#
loop_
_entity_poly.entity_id
_entity_poly.type
_entity_poly.pdbx_seq_one_letter_code
_entity_poly.pdbx_strand_id
1 'polypeptide(L)'
;MARYYELSAPPEGLARDLGPGGDRVAALLHGVSAHVPADGARGWASEGLPKTLAGAPVRPTPHVPAALLDRVAPSWLAALERRRHDARRRLHATGRADRLELAEHVAMLVATPRLRPADPEDDDALAMSGAILWLLGTLVADALAEDRADALAELIARGWWPVGPVDGAFLTAPLDLPRRPRGGPPERSRHA
;
A
#
# COMPACT_ATOMS: atom_id res chain seq x y z
N MET A 1 5.85 6.12 -27.97
CA MET A 1 6.73 5.44 -26.99
C MET A 1 5.90 4.42 -26.25
N ALA A 2 6.30 3.15 -26.32
CA ALA A 2 5.52 2.02 -25.83
C ALA A 2 5.59 1.95 -24.29
N ARG A 3 4.42 1.76 -23.67
CA ARG A 3 4.24 1.50 -22.23
C ARG A 3 4.77 0.10 -21.93
N TYR A 4 6.00 0.00 -21.46
CA TYR A 4 6.58 -1.28 -21.08
C TYR A 4 6.62 -1.39 -19.55
N TYR A 5 5.94 -2.43 -19.06
CA TYR A 5 5.94 -2.96 -17.68
C TYR A 5 4.97 -2.34 -16.67
N GLU A 6 3.73 -2.04 -17.04
CA GLU A 6 2.65 -1.86 -16.05
C GLU A 6 1.89 -3.19 -15.89
N LEU A 7 1.90 -3.77 -14.68
CA LEU A 7 1.07 -4.93 -14.37
C LEU A 7 -0.28 -4.44 -13.80
N SER A 8 -1.35 -4.67 -14.56
CA SER A 8 -2.71 -4.38 -14.12
C SER A 8 -3.21 -5.39 -13.08
N ALA A 9 -2.57 -6.55 -12.96
CA ALA A 9 -2.86 -7.59 -11.96
C ALA A 9 -1.60 -8.43 -11.70
N PRO A 10 -1.54 -9.21 -10.60
CA PRO A 10 -0.51 -10.21 -10.39
C PRO A 10 -0.50 -11.24 -11.54
N PRO A 11 0.68 -11.72 -11.99
CA PRO A 11 0.75 -12.71 -13.06
C PRO A 11 0.12 -14.04 -12.63
N GLU A 12 -0.49 -14.74 -13.58
CA GLU A 12 -0.98 -16.10 -13.36
C GLU A 12 0.16 -17.03 -12.92
N GLY A 13 -0.08 -17.84 -11.90
CA GLY A 13 0.93 -18.75 -11.35
C GLY A 13 1.89 -18.13 -10.33
N LEU A 14 1.82 -16.81 -10.04
CA LEU A 14 2.69 -16.14 -9.06
C LEU A 14 2.77 -16.89 -7.73
N ALA A 15 1.63 -17.31 -7.18
CA ALA A 15 1.60 -18.03 -5.91
C ALA A 15 2.42 -19.32 -5.93
N ARG A 16 2.37 -20.06 -7.05
CA ARG A 16 3.14 -21.30 -7.25
C ARG A 16 4.63 -21.00 -7.35
N ASP A 17 5.00 -19.95 -8.08
CA ASP A 17 6.40 -19.55 -8.28
C ASP A 17 7.05 -19.07 -6.97
N LEU A 18 6.26 -18.40 -6.13
CA LEU A 18 6.70 -17.94 -4.82
C LEU A 18 6.82 -19.10 -3.82
N GLY A 19 5.99 -20.15 -3.91
CA GLY A 19 5.99 -21.28 -2.98
C GLY A 19 5.27 -20.94 -1.67
N PRO A 20 5.73 -21.42 -0.49
CA PRO A 20 5.05 -21.19 0.79
C PRO A 20 4.82 -19.69 1.07
N GLY A 21 3.57 -19.31 1.39
CA GLY A 21 3.17 -17.91 1.55
C GLY A 21 2.78 -17.18 0.26
N GLY A 22 3.04 -17.80 -0.90
CA GLY A 22 2.74 -17.23 -2.22
C GLY A 22 1.26 -16.93 -2.45
N ASP A 23 0.35 -17.78 -1.94
CA ASP A 23 -1.10 -17.53 -2.04
C ASP A 23 -1.52 -16.24 -1.32
N ARG A 24 -0.89 -15.93 -0.18
CA ARG A 24 -1.17 -14.68 0.55
C ARG A 24 -0.62 -13.46 -0.16
N VAL A 25 0.57 -13.56 -0.75
CA VAL A 25 1.10 -12.50 -1.61
C VAL A 25 0.18 -12.27 -2.80
N ALA A 26 -0.25 -13.33 -3.48
CA ALA A 26 -1.17 -13.22 -4.60
C ALA A 26 -2.51 -12.58 -4.16
N ALA A 27 -3.10 -13.03 -3.05
CA ALA A 27 -4.33 -12.45 -2.52
C ALA A 27 -4.19 -10.97 -2.16
N LEU A 28 -3.09 -10.58 -1.50
CA LEU A 28 -2.77 -9.20 -1.18
C LEU A 28 -2.71 -8.34 -2.45
N LEU A 29 -1.93 -8.78 -3.44
CA LEU A 29 -1.74 -8.02 -4.68
C LEU A 29 -2.99 -8.03 -5.58
N HIS A 30 -3.80 -9.08 -5.54
CA HIS A 30 -5.11 -9.09 -6.18
C HIS A 30 -6.06 -8.09 -5.53
N GLY A 31 -6.07 -7.99 -4.20
CA GLY A 31 -6.83 -6.98 -3.48
C GLY A 31 -6.41 -5.56 -3.85
N VAL A 32 -5.11 -5.27 -3.82
CA VAL A 32 -4.55 -4.01 -4.32
C VAL A 32 -4.99 -3.75 -5.77
N SER A 33 -5.04 -4.81 -6.59
CA SER A 33 -5.42 -4.70 -8.00
C SER A 33 -6.91 -4.39 -8.22
N ALA A 34 -7.78 -4.95 -7.37
CA ALA A 34 -9.24 -4.87 -7.48
C ALA A 34 -9.80 -3.51 -7.00
N HIS A 35 -9.11 -2.82 -6.09
CA HIS A 35 -9.66 -1.66 -5.38
C HIS A 35 -9.33 -0.29 -5.99
N VAL A 36 -9.11 -0.20 -7.31
CA VAL A 36 -8.98 1.09 -8.02
C VAL A 36 -9.90 1.09 -9.25
N PRO A 37 -11.14 1.60 -9.15
CA PRO A 37 -11.98 1.81 -10.32
C PRO A 37 -11.36 2.84 -11.26
N ALA A 38 -11.40 2.57 -12.57
CA ALA A 38 -10.97 3.50 -13.60
C ALA A 38 -11.72 4.85 -13.53
N ASP A 39 -12.91 4.87 -12.90
CA ASP A 39 -13.82 6.02 -12.88
C ASP A 39 -14.39 6.30 -11.48
N GLY A 40 -13.52 6.66 -10.53
CA GLY A 40 -13.78 7.67 -9.48
C GLY A 40 -15.09 7.65 -8.68
N ALA A 41 -15.83 6.54 -8.62
CA ALA A 41 -17.15 6.51 -8.00
C ALA A 41 -17.34 5.23 -7.19
N ARG A 42 -17.24 5.37 -5.86
CA ARG A 42 -18.27 4.94 -4.89
C ARG A 42 -17.86 5.37 -3.48
N GLY A 43 -18.88 5.79 -2.71
CA GLY A 43 -18.72 6.22 -1.33
C GLY A 43 -18.09 5.13 -0.47
N TRP A 44 -17.11 5.55 0.33
CA TRP A 44 -16.41 4.71 1.29
C TRP A 44 -17.35 4.36 2.44
N ALA A 45 -18.05 3.24 2.35
CA ALA A 45 -18.70 2.69 3.52
C ALA A 45 -17.59 2.24 4.50
N SER A 46 -17.66 2.66 5.76
CA SER A 46 -16.80 2.18 6.85
C SER A 46 -17.00 0.69 7.17
N GLU A 47 -17.91 0.03 6.47
CA GLU A 47 -18.13 -1.41 6.48
C GLU A 47 -16.82 -2.13 6.10
N GLY A 48 -16.29 -2.92 7.04
CA GLY A 48 -15.11 -3.75 6.83
C GLY A 48 -13.83 -3.29 7.52
N LEU A 49 -13.83 -2.13 8.18
CA LEU A 49 -12.74 -1.73 9.08
C LEU A 49 -12.84 -2.46 10.43
N PRO A 50 -11.73 -2.97 10.99
CA PRO A 50 -11.73 -3.52 12.34
C PRO A 50 -11.99 -2.41 13.35
N LYS A 51 -12.67 -2.72 14.47
CA LYS A 51 -12.95 -1.72 15.52
C LYS A 51 -11.68 -1.21 16.20
N THR A 52 -10.68 -2.08 16.32
CA THR A 52 -9.42 -1.81 16.99
C THR A 52 -8.27 -2.44 16.23
N LEU A 53 -7.13 -1.76 16.19
CA LEU A 53 -5.89 -2.26 15.59
C LEU A 53 -4.68 -1.69 16.36
N ALA A 54 -3.66 -2.51 16.58
CA ALA A 54 -2.50 -2.19 17.40
C ALA A 54 -2.86 -1.62 18.80
N GLY A 55 -3.96 -2.12 19.40
CA GLY A 55 -4.42 -1.69 20.72
C GLY A 55 -5.16 -0.35 20.75
N ALA A 56 -5.41 0.29 19.60
CA ALA A 56 -6.10 1.57 19.50
C ALA A 56 -7.40 1.47 18.67
N PRO A 57 -8.40 2.34 18.92
CA PRO A 57 -9.60 2.43 18.10
C PRO A 57 -9.26 2.87 16.68
N VAL A 58 -9.82 2.20 15.69
CA VAL A 58 -9.61 2.54 14.28
C VAL A 58 -10.45 3.74 13.90
N ARG A 59 -9.83 4.72 13.22
CA ARG A 59 -10.51 5.91 12.70
C ARG A 59 -10.17 6.08 11.22
N PRO A 60 -11.16 6.01 10.32
CA PRO A 60 -10.95 6.38 8.94
C PRO A 60 -10.70 7.89 8.84
N THR A 61 -9.71 8.28 8.05
CA THR A 61 -9.44 9.66 7.66
C THR A 61 -9.52 9.79 6.14
N PRO A 62 -10.23 10.80 5.60
CA PRO A 62 -10.33 11.00 4.16
C PRO A 62 -9.05 11.58 3.55
N HIS A 63 -8.16 12.16 4.37
CA HIS A 63 -6.93 12.80 3.93
C HIS A 63 -5.80 12.59 4.96
N VAL A 64 -4.58 12.38 4.46
CA VAL A 64 -3.37 12.17 5.25
C VAL A 64 -2.31 13.17 4.75
N PRO A 65 -2.18 14.35 5.36
CA PRO A 65 -1.10 15.27 4.98
C PRO A 65 0.25 14.67 5.39
N ALA A 66 1.34 15.01 4.69
CA ALA A 66 2.66 14.43 4.99
C ALA A 66 3.08 14.68 6.45
N ALA A 67 2.79 15.86 6.99
CA ALA A 67 3.06 16.21 8.39
C ALA A 67 2.35 15.30 9.41
N LEU A 68 1.31 14.55 9.01
CA LEU A 68 0.68 13.54 9.87
C LEU A 68 1.58 12.32 10.04
N LEU A 69 2.41 11.98 9.04
CA LEU A 69 3.31 10.84 9.06
C LEU A 69 4.39 11.00 10.14
N ASP A 70 4.84 12.22 10.39
CA ASP A 70 5.78 12.55 11.48
C ASP A 70 5.22 12.28 12.88
N ARG A 71 3.89 12.15 12.99
CA ARG A 71 3.17 11.93 14.25
C ARG A 71 2.81 10.45 14.48
N VAL A 72 3.06 9.59 13.50
CA VAL A 72 2.86 8.15 13.65
C VAL A 72 3.79 7.64 14.76
N ALA A 73 3.23 6.85 15.67
CA ALA A 73 3.95 6.35 16.84
C ALA A 73 5.30 5.70 16.44
N PRO A 74 6.46 6.22 16.89
CA PRO A 74 7.76 5.69 16.47
C PRO A 74 7.98 4.21 16.83
N SER A 75 7.38 3.77 17.94
CA SER A 75 7.43 2.37 18.39
C SER A 75 6.72 1.41 17.42
N TRP A 76 5.66 1.88 16.75
CA TRP A 76 4.95 1.13 15.71
C TRP A 76 5.81 0.98 14.46
N LEU A 77 6.40 2.08 13.98
CA LEU A 77 7.31 2.05 12.82
C LEU A 77 8.51 1.15 13.09
N ALA A 78 9.11 1.25 14.29
CA ALA A 78 10.22 0.38 14.69
C ALA A 78 9.81 -1.09 14.77
N ALA A 79 8.57 -1.40 15.16
CA ALA A 79 8.06 -2.77 15.17
C ALA A 79 7.88 -3.33 13.76
N LEU A 80 7.33 -2.54 12.83
CA LEU A 80 7.22 -2.91 11.42
C LEU A 80 8.59 -3.12 10.76
N GLU A 81 9.55 -2.22 11.03
CA GLU A 81 10.90 -2.36 10.48
C GLU A 81 11.62 -3.60 11.01
N ARG A 82 11.51 -3.89 12.32
CA ARG A 82 12.04 -5.14 12.89
C ARG A 82 11.41 -6.36 12.24
N ARG A 83 10.10 -6.33 12.07
CA ARG A 83 9.32 -7.42 11.47
C ARG A 83 9.76 -7.66 10.01
N ARG A 84 9.90 -6.59 9.21
CA ARG A 84 10.49 -6.63 7.86
C ARG A 84 11.88 -7.27 7.88
N HIS A 85 12.77 -6.81 8.75
CA HIS A 85 14.13 -7.33 8.88
C HIS A 85 14.15 -8.82 9.25
N ASP A 86 13.31 -9.24 10.20
CA ASP A 86 13.20 -10.62 10.64
C ASP A 86 12.70 -11.53 9.50
N ALA A 87 11.68 -11.09 8.76
CA ALA A 87 11.17 -11.80 7.60
C ALA A 87 12.24 -11.98 6.52
N ARG A 88 12.96 -10.90 6.16
CA ARG A 88 14.08 -10.96 5.22
C ARG A 88 15.14 -11.96 5.70
N ARG A 89 15.58 -11.87 6.96
CA ARG A 89 16.59 -12.79 7.51
C ARG A 89 16.16 -14.25 7.41
N ARG A 90 14.89 -14.56 7.70
CA ARG A 90 14.35 -15.93 7.59
C ARG A 90 14.30 -16.42 6.14
N LEU A 91 13.88 -15.56 5.20
CA LEU A 91 13.86 -15.90 3.78
C LEU A 91 15.27 -16.12 3.23
N HIS A 92 16.24 -15.31 3.66
CA HIS A 92 17.66 -15.54 3.33
C HIS A 92 18.17 -16.86 3.90
N ALA A 93 17.91 -17.14 5.19
CA ALA A 93 18.34 -18.37 5.84
C ALA A 93 17.75 -19.65 5.20
N THR A 94 16.60 -19.53 4.54
CA THR A 94 15.92 -20.63 3.83
C THR A 94 16.19 -20.64 2.32
N GLY A 95 17.11 -19.81 1.82
CA GLY A 95 17.49 -19.76 0.40
C GLY A 95 16.40 -19.18 -0.52
N ARG A 96 15.47 -18.39 0.02
CA ARG A 96 14.32 -17.81 -0.70
C ARG A 96 14.46 -16.31 -0.97
N ALA A 97 15.68 -15.78 -0.97
CA ALA A 97 15.96 -14.37 -1.25
C ALA A 97 15.43 -13.91 -2.62
N ASP A 98 15.65 -14.68 -3.68
CA ASP A 98 15.17 -14.33 -5.03
C ASP A 98 13.63 -14.31 -5.09
N ARG A 99 12.95 -15.08 -4.25
CA ARG A 99 11.47 -15.17 -4.23
C ARG A 99 10.91 -13.91 -3.56
N LEU A 100 11.60 -13.42 -2.53
CA LEU A 100 11.31 -12.11 -1.97
C LEU A 100 11.53 -11.00 -3.01
N GLU A 101 12.65 -10.99 -3.71
CA GLU A 101 12.96 -9.98 -4.72
C GLU A 101 11.91 -9.96 -5.84
N LEU A 102 11.54 -11.14 -6.35
CA LEU A 102 10.46 -11.30 -7.33
C LEU A 102 9.13 -10.74 -6.79
N ALA A 103 8.76 -11.09 -5.56
CA ALA A 103 7.51 -10.64 -4.97
C ALA A 103 7.49 -9.12 -4.72
N GLU A 104 8.57 -8.54 -4.20
CA GLU A 104 8.71 -7.09 -4.03
C GLU A 104 8.65 -6.37 -5.38
N HIS A 105 9.28 -6.93 -6.42
CA HIS A 105 9.23 -6.38 -7.78
C HIS A 105 7.82 -6.40 -8.36
N VAL A 106 7.11 -7.53 -8.29
CA VAL A 106 5.72 -7.63 -8.76
C VAL A 106 4.81 -6.70 -7.96
N ALA A 107 5.00 -6.61 -6.64
CA ALA A 107 4.25 -5.69 -5.80
C ALA A 107 4.43 -4.22 -6.23
N MET A 108 5.67 -3.82 -6.53
CA MET A 108 5.97 -2.50 -7.08
C MET A 108 5.27 -2.27 -8.43
N LEU A 109 5.33 -3.23 -9.36
CA LEU A 109 4.68 -3.10 -10.68
C LEU A 109 3.15 -3.04 -10.59
N VAL A 110 2.55 -3.71 -9.62
CA VAL A 110 1.10 -3.69 -9.36
C VAL A 110 0.68 -2.39 -8.67
N ALA A 111 1.44 -1.91 -7.68
CA ALA A 111 1.07 -0.76 -6.87
C ALA A 111 1.36 0.58 -7.54
N THR A 112 2.52 0.75 -8.19
CA THR A 112 2.96 2.05 -8.73
C THR A 112 1.94 2.72 -9.68
N PRO A 113 1.29 2.01 -10.64
CA PRO A 113 0.28 2.64 -11.50
C PRO A 113 -0.94 3.17 -10.74
N ARG A 114 -1.21 2.62 -9.54
CA ARG A 114 -2.38 2.92 -8.70
C ARG A 114 -2.14 4.05 -7.73
N LEU A 115 -0.89 4.23 -7.31
CA LEU A 115 -0.47 5.37 -6.50
C LEU A 115 -0.46 6.67 -7.33
N ARG A 116 -0.59 6.56 -8.67
CA ARG A 116 -0.40 7.63 -9.65
C ARG A 116 1.01 8.24 -9.52
N PRO A 117 1.61 8.73 -10.62
CA PRO A 117 2.71 9.65 -10.44
C PRO A 117 2.13 10.84 -9.68
N ALA A 118 2.55 11.01 -8.42
CA ALA A 118 2.48 12.29 -7.77
C ALA A 118 2.97 13.32 -8.79
N ASP A 119 2.30 14.46 -8.87
CA ASP A 119 2.96 15.62 -9.44
C ASP A 119 4.34 15.68 -8.75
N PRO A 120 5.46 15.67 -9.48
CA PRO A 120 6.77 15.68 -8.83
C PRO A 120 6.97 16.92 -7.95
N GLU A 121 6.10 17.92 -8.07
CA GLU A 121 6.02 19.11 -7.20
C GLU A 121 5.09 18.94 -5.98
N ASP A 122 4.40 17.80 -5.85
CA ASP A 122 3.54 17.43 -4.73
C ASP A 122 4.28 16.48 -3.76
N ASP A 123 5.04 17.11 -2.86
CA ASP A 123 5.83 16.43 -1.82
C ASP A 123 4.98 15.49 -0.95
N ASP A 124 3.72 15.85 -0.68
CA ASP A 124 2.80 15.05 0.11
C ASP A 124 2.43 13.74 -0.61
N ALA A 125 2.11 13.84 -1.90
CA ALA A 125 1.81 12.66 -2.72
C ALA A 125 3.02 11.72 -2.87
N LEU A 126 4.24 12.27 -2.98
CA LEU A 126 5.48 11.48 -2.99
C LEU A 126 5.71 10.76 -1.66
N ALA A 127 5.57 11.46 -0.54
CA ALA A 127 5.75 10.91 0.80
C ALA A 127 4.74 9.77 1.07
N MET A 128 3.47 9.97 0.73
CA MET A 128 2.43 8.94 0.88
C MET A 128 2.69 7.72 0.00
N SER A 129 3.06 7.93 -1.27
CA SER A 129 3.37 6.83 -2.20
C SER A 129 4.54 6.00 -1.70
N GLY A 130 5.60 6.65 -1.22
CA GLY A 130 6.76 5.99 -0.61
C GLY A 130 6.37 5.19 0.64
N ALA A 131 5.56 5.77 1.53
CA ALA A 131 5.08 5.09 2.73
C ALA A 131 4.23 3.85 2.42
N ILE A 132 3.33 3.94 1.43
CA ILE A 132 2.49 2.81 0.99
C ILE A 132 3.35 1.71 0.38
N LEU A 133 4.30 2.05 -0.51
CA LEU A 133 5.20 1.06 -1.13
C LEU A 133 6.09 0.37 -0.09
N TRP A 134 6.62 1.12 0.88
CA TRP A 134 7.42 0.56 1.98
C TRP A 134 6.60 -0.42 2.82
N LEU A 135 5.36 -0.06 3.17
CA LEU A 135 4.47 -0.95 3.91
C LEU A 135 4.12 -2.20 3.09
N LEU A 136 3.79 -2.04 1.80
CA LEU A 136 3.46 -3.17 0.94
C LEU A 136 4.62 -4.18 0.85
N GLY A 137 5.86 -3.69 0.67
CA GLY A 137 7.06 -4.54 0.69
C GLY A 137 7.24 -5.27 2.02
N THR A 138 6.95 -4.60 3.14
CA THR A 138 6.95 -5.23 4.48
C THR A 138 5.95 -6.39 4.55
N LEU A 139 4.70 -6.15 4.15
CA LEU A 139 3.64 -7.17 4.19
C LEU A 139 3.90 -8.35 3.25
N VAL A 140 4.50 -8.10 2.08
CA VAL A 140 4.94 -9.15 1.15
C VAL A 140 6.04 -10.00 1.78
N ALA A 141 7.05 -9.38 2.39
CA ALA A 141 8.13 -10.11 3.05
C ALA A 141 7.59 -11.00 4.16
N ASP A 142 6.68 -10.48 4.98
CA ASP A 142 6.06 -11.27 6.05
C ASP A 142 5.18 -12.39 5.53
N ALA A 143 4.34 -12.12 4.53
CA ALA A 143 3.47 -13.14 3.95
C ALA A 143 4.27 -14.34 3.39
N LEU A 144 5.47 -14.09 2.86
CA LEU A 144 6.39 -15.14 2.40
C LEU A 144 7.13 -15.85 3.54
N ALA A 145 7.50 -15.11 4.58
CA ALA A 145 8.29 -15.63 5.70
C ALA A 145 7.45 -16.35 6.76
N GLU A 146 6.19 -15.98 6.90
CA GLU A 146 5.31 -16.44 7.96
C GLU A 146 3.97 -16.88 7.39
N ASP A 147 3.58 -18.12 7.71
CA ASP A 147 2.29 -18.66 7.29
C ASP A 147 1.14 -18.18 8.22
N ARG A 148 1.00 -16.86 8.44
CA ARG A 148 -0.07 -16.28 9.27
C ARG A 148 -0.91 -15.23 8.56
N ALA A 149 -2.18 -15.14 8.96
CA ALA A 149 -3.06 -14.05 8.60
C ALA A 149 -2.58 -12.73 9.23
N ASP A 150 -2.77 -11.63 8.50
CA ASP A 150 -2.30 -10.32 8.92
C ASP A 150 -3.37 -9.25 8.65
N ALA A 151 -3.81 -8.58 9.70
CA ALA A 151 -4.84 -7.56 9.63
C ALA A 151 -4.44 -6.34 8.77
N LEU A 152 -3.14 -6.00 8.69
CA LEU A 152 -2.65 -4.93 7.83
C LEU A 152 -2.70 -5.33 6.35
N ALA A 153 -2.34 -6.58 6.06
CA ALA A 153 -2.48 -7.14 4.71
C ALA A 153 -3.94 -7.22 4.28
N GLU A 154 -4.85 -7.61 5.19
CA GLU A 154 -6.29 -7.61 4.93
C GLU A 154 -6.84 -6.20 4.66
N LEU A 155 -6.38 -5.18 5.40
CA LEU A 155 -6.77 -3.79 5.15
C LEU A 155 -6.33 -3.32 3.76
N ILE A 156 -5.06 -3.52 3.42
CA ILE A 156 -4.53 -3.16 2.09
C ILE A 156 -5.27 -3.91 0.98
N ALA A 157 -5.50 -5.22 1.16
CA ALA A 157 -6.23 -6.04 0.21
C ALA A 157 -7.70 -5.62 0.04
N ARG A 158 -8.26 -4.86 0.99
CA ARG A 158 -9.62 -4.27 0.93
C ARG A 158 -9.62 -2.81 0.50
N GLY A 159 -8.47 -2.26 0.08
CA GLY A 159 -8.36 -0.88 -0.39
C GLY A 159 -8.19 0.15 0.73
N TRP A 160 -7.73 -0.24 1.91
CA TRP A 160 -7.43 0.66 3.02
C TRP A 160 -5.93 0.70 3.33
N TRP A 161 -5.34 1.90 3.32
CA TRP A 161 -4.00 2.15 3.82
C TRP A 161 -4.01 2.28 5.36
N PRO A 162 -3.33 1.39 6.10
CA PRO A 162 -3.15 1.54 7.53
C PRO A 162 -1.99 2.50 7.82
N VAL A 163 -2.32 3.78 8.03
CA VAL A 163 -1.36 4.85 8.33
C VAL A 163 -0.59 4.56 9.61
N GLY A 164 -1.31 4.11 10.65
CA GLY A 164 -0.73 3.72 11.94
C GLY A 164 -1.30 4.50 13.13
N PRO A 165 -0.79 4.26 14.35
CA PRO A 165 -1.26 4.94 15.55
C PRO A 165 -0.82 6.41 15.60
N VAL A 166 -1.77 7.32 15.80
CA VAL A 166 -1.59 8.77 15.99
C VAL A 166 -2.53 9.23 17.11
N ASP A 167 -1.99 9.93 18.11
CA ASP A 167 -2.76 10.50 19.24
C ASP A 167 -3.80 9.57 19.89
N GLY A 168 -3.47 8.28 20.07
CA GLY A 168 -4.37 7.31 20.71
C GLY A 168 -5.46 6.73 19.80
N ALA A 169 -5.40 6.97 18.49
CA ALA A 169 -6.22 6.29 17.49
C ALA A 169 -5.35 5.61 16.43
N PHE A 170 -5.84 4.53 15.83
CA PHE A 170 -5.21 3.92 14.66
C PHE A 170 -5.84 4.51 13.40
N LEU A 171 -5.08 5.28 12.64
CA LEU A 171 -5.59 5.94 11.45
C LEU A 171 -5.53 5.01 10.24
N THR A 172 -6.61 5.01 9.47
CA THR A 172 -6.70 4.34 8.16
C THR A 172 -7.18 5.33 7.13
N ALA A 173 -6.65 5.27 5.91
CA ALA A 173 -7.12 6.08 4.79
C ALA A 173 -7.49 5.16 3.61
N PRO A 174 -8.29 5.63 2.65
CA PRO A 174 -8.39 4.95 1.36
C PRO A 174 -7.00 4.73 0.75
N LEU A 175 -6.79 3.57 0.14
CA LEU A 175 -5.54 3.25 -0.57
C LEU A 175 -5.45 4.01 -1.90
N ASP A 176 -6.57 4.56 -2.40
CA ASP A 176 -6.54 5.47 -3.54
C ASP A 176 -6.02 6.84 -3.09
N LEU A 177 -4.93 7.29 -3.70
CA LEU A 177 -4.54 8.69 -3.54
C LEU A 177 -5.56 9.53 -4.30
N PRO A 178 -6.22 10.50 -3.63
CA PRO A 178 -7.30 11.25 -4.25
C PRO A 178 -6.80 11.88 -5.54
N ARG A 179 -7.57 11.69 -6.61
CA ARG A 179 -7.42 12.53 -7.80
C ARG A 179 -7.61 13.96 -7.31
N ARG A 180 -6.58 14.80 -7.34
CA ARG A 180 -6.85 16.23 -7.41
C ARG A 180 -7.79 16.40 -8.61
N PRO A 181 -8.98 16.99 -8.46
CA PRO A 181 -9.78 17.33 -9.63
C PRO A 181 -8.89 18.21 -10.50
N ARG A 182 -8.74 17.86 -11.79
CA ARG A 182 -8.27 18.81 -12.79
C ARG A 182 -9.30 19.93 -12.79
N GLY A 183 -9.01 21.00 -12.06
CA GLY A 183 -9.98 22.03 -11.72
C GLY A 183 -9.34 23.38 -11.48
N GLY A 184 -8.57 23.84 -12.46
CA GLY A 184 -8.56 25.26 -12.81
C GLY A 184 -9.25 25.40 -14.17
N PRO A 185 -10.25 26.27 -14.35
CA PRO A 185 -10.73 26.57 -15.70
C PRO A 185 -9.54 27.08 -16.53
N PRO A 186 -9.48 26.79 -17.85
CA PRO A 186 -8.40 27.28 -18.68
C PRO A 186 -8.36 28.80 -18.55
N GLU A 187 -7.21 29.34 -18.13
CA GLU A 187 -6.94 30.77 -18.29
C GLU A 187 -7.21 31.11 -19.75
N ARG A 188 -8.29 31.85 -19.98
CA ARG A 188 -8.52 32.46 -21.28
C ARG A 188 -7.37 33.43 -21.46
N SER A 189 -6.41 33.05 -22.31
CA SER A 189 -5.45 33.97 -22.91
C SER A 189 -6.23 35.17 -23.45
N ARG A 190 -6.24 36.26 -22.70
CA ARG A 190 -6.58 37.57 -23.23
C ARG A 190 -5.31 38.07 -23.88
N HIS A 191 -5.17 37.75 -25.17
CA HIS A 191 -4.46 38.62 -26.07
C HIS A 191 -5.19 39.97 -26.07
N ALA A 192 -4.48 41.01 -25.65
CA ALA A 192 -4.71 42.39 -26.02
C ALA A 192 -3.34 43.01 -26.27
#